data_AF-U3AKW0-F1
#
_entry.id   AF-U3AKW0-F1
#
_cell.length_a   1.000
_cell.length_b   1.000
_cell.length_c   1.000
_cell.angle_alpha   90.00
_cell.angle_beta   90.00
_cell.angle_gamma   90.00
#
_symmetry.space_group_name_H-M   'P 1'
#
loop_
_entity.id
_entity.type
_entity.pdbx_description
1 polymer ?
#
loop_
_entity_poly.entity_id
_entity_poly.type
_entity_poly.pdbx_seq_one_letter_code
_entity_poly.pdbx_strand_id
1 'polypeptide(L)'
;MTPDAINARQFEGRQEGARHEALKGGLINVLHRDAEVISVATEQPVIADRRFRRPDVLAMLASGDRIAFEVQLASPQMATIVGRAQFYADTRIALLWVMDKAQLDASLPLQGFQDIYWPQGGAVFAFDDEALAESKRAGALRLHRVTVTQVDNRLEWTSELVGLDAVQAFLGLDLPDRHPGIAADPLARALLDALARGDSRAAGAAFTLLAHSCGVVDLVWHDAQQDGFDRIVPVLVTLLTGHKAAPSGYADDAAAAILNSALEAPSLRDWSRVVAVVGNSTVEAAGRMARRSTWDKVSRNLRAIGQAPQRADALEQRWRPVLKRLFPRLPD
;
A
#
# COMPACT_ATOMS: atom_id res chain seq x y z
N MET A 1 15.85 14.30 19.31
CA MET A 1 16.46 13.02 18.90
C MET A 1 15.67 12.50 17.73
N THR A 2 16.32 12.07 16.65
CA THR A 2 15.63 11.50 15.49
C THR A 2 15.15 10.08 15.81
N PRO A 3 14.07 9.58 15.17
CA PRO A 3 13.64 8.17 15.31
C PRO A 3 14.78 7.18 15.05
N ASP A 4 15.63 7.47 14.05
CA ASP A 4 16.82 6.67 13.72
C ASP A 4 17.82 6.56 14.89
N ALA A 5 17.96 7.62 15.70
CA ALA A 5 18.85 7.62 16.87
C ALA A 5 18.26 6.88 18.08
N ILE A 6 16.94 6.66 18.10
CA ILE A 6 16.26 5.90 19.16
C ILE A 6 16.32 4.39 18.83
N ASN A 7 16.16 4.00 17.56
CA ASN A 7 16.37 2.62 17.11
C ASN A 7 17.78 2.13 17.42
N ALA A 8 18.80 2.95 17.17
CA ALA A 8 20.20 2.62 17.48
C ALA A 8 20.49 2.43 18.99
N ARG A 9 19.56 2.86 19.86
CA ARG A 9 19.73 2.84 21.32
C ARG A 9 18.93 1.73 22.02
N GLN A 10 17.99 1.10 21.32
CA GLN A 10 17.14 0.03 21.86
C GLN A 10 17.86 -1.33 22.00
N PHE A 11 19.00 -1.49 21.33
CA PHE A 11 19.73 -2.74 21.29
C PHE A 11 21.19 -2.46 21.59
N GLU A 12 21.81 -3.22 22.49
CA GLU A 12 23.21 -3.07 22.91
C GLU A 12 24.23 -3.48 21.80
N GLY A 13 23.96 -3.06 20.56
CA GLY A 13 24.87 -2.85 19.43
C GLY A 13 25.55 -4.06 18.77
N ARG A 14 25.84 -5.13 19.50
CA ARG A 14 26.79 -6.17 19.01
C ARG A 14 26.13 -7.40 18.41
N GLN A 15 25.05 -7.93 19.01
CA GLN A 15 24.39 -9.15 18.51
C GLN A 15 23.42 -8.88 17.36
N GLU A 16 22.71 -7.75 17.40
CA GLU A 16 21.83 -7.33 16.30
C GLU A 16 22.66 -7.04 15.04
N GLY A 17 23.80 -6.35 15.17
CA GLY A 17 24.70 -6.06 14.04
C GLY A 17 25.16 -7.31 13.30
N ALA A 18 25.66 -8.33 14.03
CA ALA A 18 26.15 -9.56 13.41
C ALA A 18 25.05 -10.36 12.69
N ARG A 19 23.85 -10.46 13.30
CA ARG A 19 22.73 -11.20 12.71
C ARG A 19 22.12 -10.46 11.53
N HIS A 20 21.97 -9.14 11.64
CA HIS A 20 21.53 -8.28 10.53
C HIS A 20 22.50 -8.36 9.35
N GLU A 21 23.81 -8.27 9.62
CA GLU A 21 24.86 -8.43 8.60
C GLU A 21 24.83 -9.82 7.95
N ALA A 22 24.61 -10.87 8.72
CA ALA A 22 24.51 -12.23 8.20
C ALA A 22 23.30 -12.41 7.27
N LEU A 23 22.11 -11.97 7.69
CA LEU A 23 20.89 -12.04 6.86
C LEU A 23 21.02 -11.18 5.61
N LYS A 24 21.50 -9.95 5.75
CA LYS A 24 21.78 -9.03 4.63
C LYS A 24 22.79 -9.65 3.66
N GLY A 25 23.90 -10.19 4.16
CA GLY A 25 24.91 -10.86 3.35
C GLY A 25 24.37 -12.09 2.61
N GLY A 26 23.54 -12.89 3.28
CA GLY A 26 22.81 -14.00 2.67
C GLY A 26 21.90 -13.54 1.54
N LEU A 27 21.09 -12.51 1.78
CA LEU A 27 20.17 -11.92 0.81
C LEU A 27 20.91 -11.38 -0.42
N ILE A 28 22.03 -10.68 -0.21
CA ILE A 28 22.88 -10.17 -1.30
C ILE A 28 23.40 -11.33 -2.17
N ASN A 29 23.89 -12.41 -1.54
CA ASN A 29 24.46 -13.55 -2.27
C ASN A 29 23.42 -14.23 -3.17
N VAL A 30 22.19 -14.40 -2.67
CA VAL A 30 21.12 -15.04 -3.44
C VAL A 30 20.61 -14.13 -4.54
N LEU A 31 20.47 -12.82 -4.30
CA LEU A 31 20.05 -11.86 -5.32
C LEU A 31 21.03 -11.78 -6.49
N HIS A 32 22.34 -11.89 -6.27
CA HIS A 32 23.33 -11.93 -7.35
C HIS A 32 23.25 -13.17 -8.25
N ARG A 33 22.58 -14.24 -7.78
CA ARG A 33 22.44 -15.49 -8.52
C ARG A 33 21.10 -15.59 -9.25
N ASP A 34 20.13 -14.78 -8.84
CA ASP A 34 18.80 -14.78 -9.42
C ASP A 34 18.83 -14.18 -10.84
N ALA A 35 18.30 -14.92 -11.81
CA ALA A 35 18.35 -14.54 -13.22
C ALA A 35 17.52 -13.28 -13.56
N GLU A 36 16.52 -12.95 -12.74
CA GLU A 36 15.71 -11.74 -12.94
C GLU A 36 16.39 -10.47 -12.40
N VAL A 37 17.45 -10.61 -11.59
CA VAL A 37 18.17 -9.51 -10.97
C VAL A 37 19.38 -9.12 -11.80
N ILE A 38 19.40 -7.89 -12.31
CA ILE A 38 20.48 -7.39 -13.18
C ILE A 38 21.55 -6.60 -12.42
N SER A 39 21.22 -6.04 -11.26
CA SER A 39 22.20 -5.40 -10.39
C SER A 39 21.75 -5.35 -8.94
N VAL A 40 22.71 -5.42 -8.02
CA VAL A 40 22.50 -5.29 -6.58
C VAL A 40 23.44 -4.20 -6.05
N ALA A 41 22.88 -3.21 -5.36
CA ALA A 41 23.62 -2.18 -4.63
C ALA A 41 23.37 -2.31 -3.13
N THR A 42 24.43 -2.22 -2.34
CA THR A 42 24.39 -2.43 -0.88
C THR A 42 24.68 -1.12 -0.18
N GLU A 43 23.79 -0.72 0.73
CA GLU A 43 23.97 0.50 1.53
C GLU A 43 24.24 1.78 0.72
N GLN A 44 23.81 1.80 -0.55
CA GLN A 44 23.98 2.95 -1.42
C GLN A 44 22.85 3.96 -1.19
N PRO A 45 23.16 5.24 -0.91
CA PRO A 45 22.12 6.24 -0.71
C PRO A 45 21.35 6.50 -2.00
N VAL A 46 20.02 6.41 -1.91
CA VAL A 46 19.09 6.96 -2.90
C VAL A 46 18.80 8.39 -2.48
N ILE A 47 18.99 9.35 -3.39
CA ILE A 47 18.82 10.78 -3.14
C ILE A 47 17.66 11.30 -3.98
N ALA A 48 16.70 11.97 -3.35
CA ALA A 48 15.59 12.63 -4.02
C ALA A 48 15.09 13.82 -3.20
N ASP A 49 14.87 14.97 -3.85
CA ASP A 49 14.32 16.19 -3.25
C ASP A 49 14.98 16.60 -1.93
N ARG A 50 16.32 16.62 -1.90
CA ARG A 50 17.15 16.93 -0.71
C ARG A 50 16.96 15.97 0.47
N ARG A 51 16.20 14.90 0.31
CA ARG A 51 16.09 13.77 1.23
C ARG A 51 16.96 12.64 0.70
N PHE A 52 17.41 11.76 1.59
CA PHE A 52 18.03 10.50 1.19
C PHE A 52 17.58 9.37 2.09
N ARG A 53 17.58 8.16 1.53
CA ARG A 53 17.45 6.91 2.27
C ARG A 53 18.53 5.95 1.81
N ARG A 54 18.93 5.08 2.73
CA ARG A 54 19.90 4.02 2.48
C ARG A 54 19.17 2.69 2.72
N PRO A 55 18.74 1.99 1.66
CA PRO A 55 18.26 0.62 1.80
C PRO A 55 19.40 -0.30 2.21
N ASP A 56 19.08 -1.38 2.91
CA ASP A 56 20.07 -2.44 3.19
C ASP A 56 20.54 -3.07 1.88
N VAL A 57 19.59 -3.37 0.98
CA VAL A 57 19.85 -3.86 -0.36
C VAL A 57 18.91 -3.21 -1.37
N LEU A 58 19.45 -2.70 -2.47
CA LEU A 58 18.68 -2.21 -3.61
C LEU A 58 18.94 -3.12 -4.80
N ALA A 59 17.91 -3.81 -5.30
CA ALA A 59 17.99 -4.63 -6.50
C ALA A 59 17.32 -3.92 -7.68
N MET A 60 17.87 -4.12 -8.87
CA MET A 60 17.24 -3.77 -10.15
C MET A 60 16.90 -5.05 -10.90
N LEU A 61 15.66 -5.15 -11.37
CA LEU A 61 15.16 -6.29 -12.12
C LEU A 61 15.36 -6.09 -13.61
N ALA A 62 15.34 -7.19 -14.37
CA ALA A 62 15.42 -7.18 -15.83
C ALA A 62 14.27 -6.38 -16.49
N SER A 63 13.12 -6.25 -15.82
CA SER A 63 12.00 -5.38 -16.24
C SER A 63 12.33 -3.89 -16.16
N GLY A 64 13.37 -3.51 -15.41
CA GLY A 64 13.71 -2.12 -15.06
C GLY A 64 13.16 -1.67 -13.70
N ASP A 65 12.35 -2.50 -13.04
CA ASP A 65 11.84 -2.20 -11.69
C ASP A 65 12.95 -2.26 -10.64
N ARG A 66 12.76 -1.51 -9.55
CA ARG A 66 13.71 -1.45 -8.43
C ARG A 66 13.03 -1.83 -7.13
N ILE A 67 13.67 -2.69 -6.35
CA ILE A 67 13.19 -3.15 -5.04
C ILE A 67 14.23 -2.79 -3.97
N ALA A 68 13.82 -2.02 -2.98
CA ALA A 68 14.54 -1.80 -1.73
C ALA A 68 14.13 -2.87 -0.71
N PHE A 69 15.08 -3.74 -0.34
CA PHE A 69 14.93 -4.69 0.74
C PHE A 69 15.44 -4.06 2.04
N GLU A 70 14.59 -4.01 3.06
CA GLU A 70 14.91 -3.53 4.40
C GLU A 70 14.89 -4.71 5.38
N VAL A 71 16.06 -5.14 5.83
CA VAL A 71 16.21 -6.25 6.78
C VAL A 71 15.94 -5.72 8.18
N GLN A 72 15.02 -6.35 8.91
CA GLN A 72 14.65 -5.94 10.26
C GLN A 72 14.69 -7.13 11.22
N LEU A 73 15.36 -6.94 12.35
CA LEU A 73 15.36 -7.90 13.46
C LEU A 73 14.24 -7.59 14.47
N ALA A 74 13.79 -6.33 14.51
CA ALA A 74 12.72 -5.87 15.38
C ALA A 74 11.75 -4.95 14.65
N SER A 75 10.62 -4.65 15.29
CA SER A 75 9.61 -3.76 14.73
C SER A 75 10.18 -2.34 14.59
N PRO A 76 10.17 -1.76 13.38
CA PRO A 76 10.44 -0.35 13.21
C PRO A 76 9.30 0.49 13.77
N GLN A 77 9.63 1.67 14.31
CA GLN A 77 8.64 2.65 14.73
C GLN A 77 7.78 3.10 13.53
N MET A 78 6.51 3.43 13.79
CA MET A 78 5.58 3.91 12.76
C MET A 78 6.13 5.08 11.92
N ALA A 79 6.85 6.03 12.54
CA ALA A 79 7.48 7.14 11.82
C ALA A 79 8.54 6.66 10.80
N THR A 80 9.27 5.59 11.12
CA THR A 80 10.22 4.94 10.22
C THR A 80 9.49 4.22 9.07
N ILE A 81 8.40 3.50 9.38
CA ILE A 81 7.58 2.82 8.37
C ILE A 81 7.05 3.83 7.36
N VAL A 82 6.35 4.86 7.84
CA VAL A 82 5.78 5.94 7.03
C VAL A 82 6.86 6.65 6.21
N GLY A 83 7.95 7.04 6.88
CA GLY A 83 9.03 7.81 6.25
C GLY A 83 9.83 7.04 5.19
N ARG A 84 9.91 5.71 5.27
CA ARG A 84 10.51 4.87 4.21
C ARG A 84 9.51 4.60 3.09
N ALA A 85 8.26 4.25 3.42
CA ALA A 85 7.24 4.00 2.42
C ALA A 85 7.02 5.22 1.51
N GLN A 86 6.90 6.42 2.09
CA GLN A 86 6.77 7.66 1.33
C GLN A 86 7.99 7.94 0.45
N PHE A 87 9.21 7.79 0.98
CA PHE A 87 10.42 8.08 0.20
C PHE A 87 10.58 7.14 -1.01
N TYR A 88 10.35 5.84 -0.81
CA TYR A 88 10.45 4.87 -1.88
C TYR A 88 9.32 5.01 -2.90
N ALA A 89 8.11 5.42 -2.45
CA ALA A 89 7.03 5.84 -3.33
C ALA A 89 7.46 6.97 -4.28
N ASP A 90 7.94 8.07 -3.71
CA ASP A 90 8.29 9.29 -4.43
C ASP A 90 9.43 9.02 -5.43
N THR A 91 10.28 8.03 -5.15
CA THR A 91 11.41 7.63 -6.02
C THR A 91 11.12 6.48 -6.97
N ARG A 92 9.87 5.97 -7.01
CA ARG A 92 9.48 4.78 -7.80
C ARG A 92 10.38 3.59 -7.53
N ILE A 93 10.54 3.26 -6.25
CA ILE A 93 11.23 2.07 -5.76
C ILE A 93 10.22 1.31 -4.91
N ALA A 94 10.07 0.01 -5.15
CA ALA A 94 9.22 -0.83 -4.31
C ALA A 94 9.92 -1.12 -2.98
N LEU A 95 9.19 -1.08 -1.87
CA LEU A 95 9.72 -1.35 -0.53
C LEU A 95 9.29 -2.76 -0.10
N LEU A 96 10.26 -3.63 0.17
CA LEU A 96 10.04 -4.93 0.79
C LEU A 96 10.72 -4.98 2.16
N TRP A 97 9.91 -5.17 3.19
CA TRP A 97 10.41 -5.48 4.53
C TRP A 97 10.74 -6.98 4.63
N VAL A 98 11.97 -7.30 5.06
CA VAL A 98 12.43 -8.68 5.26
C VAL A 98 12.77 -8.89 6.72
N MET A 99 11.96 -9.70 7.40
CA MET A 99 12.15 -10.02 8.81
C MET A 99 13.13 -11.17 9.00
N ASP A 100 13.70 -11.25 10.19
CA ASP A 100 14.34 -12.48 10.64
C ASP A 100 13.29 -13.55 10.99
N LYS A 101 13.26 -14.67 10.24
CA LYS A 101 12.24 -15.71 10.44
C LYS A 101 12.32 -16.35 11.83
N ALA A 102 13.50 -16.41 12.46
CA ALA A 102 13.64 -17.01 13.78
C ALA A 102 13.00 -16.17 14.90
N GLN A 103 12.89 -14.86 14.70
CA GLN A 103 12.29 -13.92 15.65
C GLN A 103 10.85 -13.55 15.27
N LEU A 104 10.44 -13.86 14.04
CA LEU A 104 9.16 -13.41 13.50
C LEU A 104 7.97 -13.91 14.31
N ASP A 105 7.88 -15.21 14.62
CA ASP A 105 6.68 -15.78 15.24
C ASP A 105 6.36 -15.14 16.61
N ALA A 106 7.39 -14.86 17.41
CA ALA A 106 7.24 -14.15 18.68
C ALA A 106 6.87 -12.67 18.51
N SER A 107 7.17 -12.13 17.34
CA SER A 107 7.01 -10.72 16.99
C SER A 107 5.66 -10.40 16.36
N LEU A 108 5.04 -11.34 15.63
CA LEU A 108 3.76 -11.13 14.93
C LEU A 108 2.65 -10.55 15.85
N PRO A 109 2.49 -10.97 17.12
CA PRO A 109 1.46 -10.40 17.98
C PRO A 109 1.72 -8.94 18.41
N LEU A 110 2.97 -8.46 18.32
CA LEU A 110 3.35 -7.12 18.79
C LEU A 110 2.73 -6.03 17.91
N GLN A 111 2.16 -5.00 18.52
CA GLN A 111 1.45 -3.94 17.80
C GLN A 111 2.31 -3.28 16.70
N GLY A 112 3.58 -2.99 16.97
CA GLY A 112 4.45 -2.40 15.95
C GLY A 112 4.74 -3.32 14.77
N PHE A 113 4.67 -4.64 14.94
CA PHE A 113 4.78 -5.59 13.82
C PHE A 113 3.51 -5.61 12.98
N GLN A 114 2.35 -5.47 13.62
CA GLN A 114 1.06 -5.37 12.93
C GLN A 114 1.00 -4.19 11.95
N ASP A 115 1.69 -3.08 12.28
CA ASP A 115 1.83 -1.93 11.40
C ASP A 115 2.64 -2.21 10.12
N ILE A 116 3.38 -3.32 10.04
CA ILE A 116 4.10 -3.74 8.83
C ILE A 116 3.19 -4.57 7.93
N TYR A 117 2.54 -5.58 8.51
CA TYR A 117 1.93 -6.64 7.71
C TYR A 117 0.43 -6.44 7.46
N TRP A 118 -0.31 -5.75 8.34
CA TRP A 118 -1.72 -5.45 8.03
C TRP A 118 -1.92 -4.55 6.83
N PRO A 119 -1.17 -3.44 6.65
CA PRO A 119 -1.29 -2.64 5.43
C PRO A 119 -1.10 -3.49 4.17
N GLN A 120 -0.28 -4.53 4.26
CA GLN A 120 0.08 -5.43 3.17
C GLN A 120 -0.82 -6.68 3.08
N GLY A 121 -2.05 -6.61 3.62
CA GLY A 121 -3.03 -7.71 3.52
C GLY A 121 -2.69 -8.93 4.36
N GLY A 122 -1.98 -8.75 5.47
CA GLY A 122 -1.60 -9.82 6.37
C GLY A 122 -0.27 -10.48 6.03
N ALA A 123 0.36 -10.12 4.90
CA ALA A 123 1.61 -10.74 4.47
C ALA A 123 2.85 -10.01 4.99
N VAL A 124 3.84 -10.78 5.41
CA VAL A 124 5.20 -10.33 5.73
C VAL A 124 6.21 -11.31 5.18
N PHE A 125 7.36 -10.79 4.75
CA PHE A 125 8.44 -11.61 4.22
C PHE A 125 9.52 -11.80 5.27
N ALA A 126 10.12 -12.98 5.29
CA ALA A 126 11.20 -13.30 6.20
C ALA A 126 12.30 -14.14 5.54
N PHE A 127 13.48 -14.11 6.15
CA PHE A 127 14.65 -14.83 5.68
C PHE A 127 15.40 -15.47 6.85
N ASP A 128 15.96 -16.65 6.61
CA ASP A 128 16.79 -17.42 7.53
C ASP A 128 17.69 -18.40 6.75
N ASP A 129 18.31 -19.32 7.49
CA ASP A 129 19.20 -20.33 6.93
C ASP A 129 18.48 -21.34 6.02
N GLU A 130 17.19 -21.64 6.26
CA GLU A 130 16.39 -22.53 5.40
C GLU A 130 16.14 -21.86 4.05
N ALA A 131 15.63 -20.62 4.07
CA ALA A 131 15.41 -19.84 2.86
C ALA A 131 16.71 -19.60 2.08
N LEU A 132 17.84 -19.39 2.77
CA LEU A 132 19.16 -19.27 2.14
C LEU A 132 19.62 -20.57 1.47
N ALA A 133 19.45 -21.72 2.13
CA ALA A 133 19.81 -23.01 1.57
C ALA A 133 18.97 -23.35 0.33
N GLU A 134 17.66 -23.10 0.40
CA GLU A 134 16.74 -23.32 -0.70
C GLU A 134 17.02 -22.36 -1.86
N SER A 135 17.34 -21.10 -1.57
CA SER A 135 17.77 -20.13 -2.60
C SER A 135 19.02 -20.59 -3.35
N LYS A 136 20.03 -21.09 -2.61
CA LYS A 136 21.27 -21.60 -3.20
C LYS A 136 21.01 -22.83 -4.07
N ARG A 137 20.10 -23.71 -3.66
CA ARG A 137 19.72 -24.90 -4.41
C ARG A 137 18.96 -24.54 -5.69
N ALA A 138 18.06 -23.57 -5.62
CA ALA A 138 17.26 -23.12 -6.75
C ALA A 138 18.03 -22.22 -7.73
N GLY A 139 19.10 -21.56 -7.27
CA GLY A 139 19.76 -20.51 -8.04
C GLY A 139 18.90 -19.26 -8.21
N ALA A 140 17.93 -19.05 -7.31
CA ALA A 140 16.97 -17.94 -7.33
C ALA A 140 16.61 -17.56 -5.89
N LEU A 141 16.15 -16.34 -5.67
CA LEU A 141 15.72 -15.87 -4.36
C LEU A 141 14.56 -16.72 -3.83
N ARG A 142 14.66 -17.14 -2.57
CA ARG A 142 13.59 -17.76 -1.80
C ARG A 142 13.43 -17.02 -0.48
N LEU A 143 12.20 -16.63 -0.16
CA LEU A 143 11.84 -15.99 1.09
C LEU A 143 10.68 -16.75 1.73
N HIS A 144 10.57 -16.72 3.05
CA HIS A 144 9.32 -17.09 3.70
C HIS A 144 8.30 -15.98 3.46
N ARG A 145 7.15 -16.31 2.88
CA ARG A 145 5.94 -15.50 2.99
C ARG A 145 5.13 -16.01 4.16
N VAL A 146 5.03 -15.19 5.19
CA VAL A 146 4.18 -15.47 6.35
C VAL A 146 2.89 -14.68 6.18
N THR A 147 1.78 -15.41 6.10
CA THR A 147 0.44 -14.83 5.99
C THR A 147 -0.24 -14.93 7.33
N VAL A 148 -0.54 -13.78 7.93
CA VAL A 148 -1.24 -13.66 9.20
C VAL A 148 -2.72 -13.45 8.95
N THR A 149 -3.54 -14.19 9.67
CA THR A 149 -5.00 -14.05 9.70
C THR A 149 -5.48 -13.87 11.13
N GLN A 150 -6.70 -13.38 11.30
CA GLN A 150 -7.37 -13.32 12.60
C GLN A 150 -8.61 -14.21 12.57
N VAL A 151 -8.65 -15.20 13.46
CA VAL A 151 -9.78 -16.12 13.64
C VAL A 151 -10.19 -16.05 15.11
N ASP A 152 -11.45 -15.70 15.40
CA ASP A 152 -12.01 -15.60 16.76
C ASP A 152 -11.11 -14.83 17.76
N ASN A 153 -10.63 -13.64 17.34
CA ASN A 153 -9.71 -12.79 18.11
C ASN A 153 -8.32 -13.38 18.40
N ARG A 154 -7.96 -14.49 17.76
CA ARG A 154 -6.62 -15.07 17.80
C ARG A 154 -5.91 -14.82 16.48
N LEU A 155 -4.62 -14.56 16.57
CA LEU A 155 -3.77 -14.52 15.39
C LEU A 155 -3.37 -15.94 15.03
N GLU A 156 -3.53 -16.27 13.76
CA GLU A 156 -3.02 -17.49 13.15
C GLU A 156 -2.10 -17.09 12.00
N TRP A 157 -1.11 -17.91 11.69
CA TRP A 157 -0.24 -17.64 10.56
C TRP A 157 0.25 -18.92 9.90
N THR A 158 0.41 -18.84 8.59
CA THR A 158 1.01 -19.89 7.76
C THR A 158 2.28 -19.35 7.11
N SER A 159 3.26 -20.22 6.89
CA SER A 159 4.53 -19.87 6.25
C SER A 159 4.76 -20.77 5.03
N GLU A 160 5.18 -20.19 3.92
CA GLU A 160 5.58 -20.90 2.71
C GLU A 160 6.83 -20.24 2.11
N LEU A 161 7.67 -21.02 1.42
CA LEU A 161 8.81 -20.47 0.67
C LEU A 161 8.35 -20.04 -0.73
N VAL A 162 8.57 -18.77 -1.04
CA VAL A 162 8.16 -18.16 -2.32
C VAL A 162 9.35 -17.57 -3.07
N GLY A 163 9.22 -17.46 -4.39
CA GLY A 163 10.23 -16.86 -5.26
C GLY A 163 10.07 -15.35 -5.45
N LEU A 164 10.95 -14.77 -6.27
CA LEU A 164 10.90 -13.36 -6.65
C LEU A 164 9.65 -13.01 -7.48
N ASP A 165 9.07 -13.97 -8.19
CA ASP A 165 7.79 -13.86 -8.89
C ASP A 165 6.64 -13.50 -7.92
N ALA A 166 6.54 -14.21 -6.81
CA ALA A 166 5.54 -13.93 -5.78
C ALA A 166 5.79 -12.60 -5.07
N VAL A 167 7.06 -12.19 -4.92
CA VAL A 167 7.43 -10.87 -4.40
C VAL A 167 7.00 -9.76 -5.38
N GLN A 168 7.23 -9.94 -6.68
CA GLN A 168 6.80 -8.98 -7.71
C GLN A 168 5.28 -8.84 -7.74
N ALA A 169 4.54 -9.95 -7.69
CA ALA A 169 3.09 -9.94 -7.58
C ALA A 169 2.60 -9.22 -6.32
N PHE A 170 3.24 -9.51 -5.18
CA PHE A 170 2.94 -8.84 -3.91
C PHE A 170 3.18 -7.32 -3.96
N LEU A 171 4.26 -6.89 -4.61
CA LEU A 171 4.61 -5.48 -4.78
C LEU A 171 3.87 -4.78 -5.94
N GLY A 172 3.03 -5.51 -6.68
CA GLY A 172 2.32 -5.00 -7.86
C GLY A 172 3.27 -4.52 -8.97
N LEU A 173 4.36 -5.27 -9.18
CA LEU A 173 5.33 -5.03 -10.26
C LEU A 173 4.99 -5.82 -11.53
N ASP A 174 4.21 -6.88 -11.42
CA ASP A 174 3.74 -7.71 -12.54
C ASP A 174 2.49 -7.15 -13.25
N LEU A 175 1.87 -6.09 -12.70
CA LEU A 175 0.67 -5.47 -13.26
C LEU A 175 1.03 -4.62 -14.50
N PRO A 176 0.62 -5.02 -15.72
CA PRO A 176 1.06 -4.38 -16.97
C PRO A 176 0.60 -2.93 -17.13
N ASP A 177 -0.47 -2.54 -16.42
CA ASP A 177 -1.15 -1.25 -16.62
C ASP A 177 -1.42 -0.56 -15.28
N ARG A 178 -0.41 0.13 -14.73
CA ARG A 178 -0.66 1.14 -13.68
C ARG A 178 -1.49 2.27 -14.29
N HIS A 179 -2.79 2.31 -13.98
CA HIS A 179 -3.66 3.38 -14.49
C HIS A 179 -3.14 4.74 -14.04
N PRO A 180 -2.86 5.69 -14.94
CA PRO A 180 -2.15 6.94 -14.59
C PRO A 180 -3.00 7.92 -13.76
N GLY A 181 -4.29 7.61 -13.58
CA GLY A 181 -5.19 8.30 -12.64
C GLY A 181 -5.17 7.74 -11.21
N ILE A 182 -4.44 6.65 -10.96
CA ILE A 182 -4.27 6.01 -9.65
C ILE A 182 -2.81 6.12 -9.24
N ALA A 183 -2.54 6.36 -7.96
CA ALA A 183 -1.17 6.53 -7.48
C ALA A 183 -0.35 5.23 -7.57
N ALA A 184 0.94 5.43 -7.83
CA ALA A 184 1.97 4.40 -7.69
C ALA A 184 2.54 4.33 -6.25
N ASP A 185 1.98 5.12 -5.33
CA ASP A 185 2.41 5.15 -3.93
C ASP A 185 2.10 3.81 -3.23
N PRO A 186 3.05 3.15 -2.54
CA PRO A 186 2.83 1.85 -1.91
C PRO A 186 1.80 1.87 -0.78
N LEU A 187 1.64 2.97 -0.02
CA LEU A 187 0.64 3.04 1.05
C LEU A 187 -0.77 3.22 0.49
N ALA A 188 -0.91 4.06 -0.54
CA ALA A 188 -2.10 4.20 -1.35
C ALA A 188 -2.45 2.86 -1.99
N ARG A 189 -1.48 2.15 -2.55
CA ARG A 189 -1.70 0.85 -3.17
C ARG A 189 -2.12 -0.21 -2.16
N ALA A 190 -1.44 -0.28 -1.02
CA ALA A 190 -1.80 -1.12 0.12
C ALA A 190 -3.26 -0.89 0.54
N LEU A 191 -3.69 0.37 0.66
CA LEU A 191 -5.08 0.70 0.98
C LEU A 191 -6.04 0.25 -0.13
N LEU A 192 -5.74 0.57 -1.39
CA LEU A 192 -6.59 0.18 -2.53
C LEU A 192 -6.70 -1.33 -2.67
N ASP A 193 -5.64 -2.09 -2.41
CA ASP A 193 -5.62 -3.55 -2.47
C ASP A 193 -6.33 -4.18 -1.28
N ALA A 194 -6.20 -3.61 -0.08
CA ALA A 194 -6.96 -4.05 1.08
C ALA A 194 -8.47 -3.80 0.90
N LEU A 195 -8.82 -2.62 0.36
CA LEU A 195 -10.18 -2.34 -0.10
C LEU A 195 -10.60 -3.33 -1.17
N ALA A 196 -9.74 -3.63 -2.16
CA ALA A 196 -9.99 -4.58 -3.24
C ALA A 196 -10.38 -5.99 -2.72
N ARG A 197 -9.80 -6.38 -1.57
CA ARG A 197 -10.03 -7.69 -0.92
C ARG A 197 -11.15 -7.68 0.11
N GLY A 198 -11.63 -6.51 0.54
CA GLY A 198 -12.66 -6.39 1.58
C GLY A 198 -12.11 -6.64 2.97
N ASP A 199 -10.78 -6.53 3.12
CA ASP A 199 -10.10 -6.71 4.38
C ASP A 199 -10.09 -5.38 5.13
N SER A 200 -11.13 -5.17 5.95
CA SER A 200 -11.31 -3.94 6.72
C SER A 200 -10.14 -3.67 7.69
N ARG A 201 -9.50 -4.73 8.21
CA ARG A 201 -8.36 -4.58 9.14
C ARG A 201 -7.14 -4.09 8.38
N ALA A 202 -6.82 -4.72 7.25
CA ALA A 202 -5.75 -4.28 6.38
C ALA A 202 -5.99 -2.86 5.85
N ALA A 203 -7.24 -2.56 5.47
CA ALA A 203 -7.63 -1.24 4.98
C ALA A 203 -7.44 -0.18 6.08
N GLY A 204 -7.86 -0.47 7.32
CA GLY A 204 -7.65 0.45 8.43
C GLY A 204 -6.18 0.69 8.79
N ALA A 205 -5.34 -0.35 8.71
CA ALA A 205 -3.91 -0.22 8.95
C ALA A 205 -3.22 0.59 7.82
N ALA A 206 -3.49 0.26 6.56
CA ALA A 206 -2.97 0.99 5.41
C ALA A 206 -3.45 2.45 5.40
N PHE A 207 -4.72 2.67 5.73
CA PHE A 207 -5.31 4.00 5.86
C PHE A 207 -4.56 4.82 6.92
N THR A 208 -4.34 4.26 8.11
CA THR A 208 -3.61 4.95 9.20
C THR A 208 -2.23 5.41 8.75
N LEU A 209 -1.45 4.52 8.15
CA LEU A 209 -0.12 4.87 7.64
C LEU A 209 -0.17 5.93 6.54
N LEU A 210 -1.12 5.79 5.61
CA LEU A 210 -1.30 6.74 4.51
C LEU A 210 -1.70 8.12 5.03
N ALA A 211 -2.67 8.21 5.95
CA ALA A 211 -3.09 9.46 6.58
C ALA A 211 -1.94 10.14 7.32
N HIS A 212 -1.18 9.37 8.12
CA HIS A 212 0.00 9.88 8.82
C HIS A 212 1.06 10.39 7.83
N SER A 213 1.27 9.70 6.71
CA SER A 213 2.19 10.15 5.64
C SER A 213 1.75 11.46 4.98
N CYS A 214 0.45 11.76 5.03
CA CYS A 214 -0.13 13.01 4.56
C CYS A 214 -0.10 14.12 5.62
N GLY A 215 0.45 13.86 6.81
CA GLY A 215 0.42 14.80 7.95
C GLY A 215 -0.92 14.85 8.69
N VAL A 216 -1.80 13.87 8.46
CA VAL A 216 -3.13 13.77 9.07
C VAL A 216 -3.13 12.65 10.10
N VAL A 217 -3.08 13.00 11.38
CA VAL A 217 -2.87 12.05 12.50
C VAL A 217 -4.11 11.85 13.38
N ASP A 218 -5.14 12.67 13.18
CA ASP A 218 -6.39 12.69 13.93
C ASP A 218 -7.50 11.89 13.24
N LEU A 219 -7.32 11.50 11.97
CA LEU A 219 -8.27 10.67 11.25
C LEU A 219 -8.03 9.19 11.53
N VAL A 220 -9.09 8.50 11.93
CA VAL A 220 -9.07 7.05 12.10
C VAL A 220 -9.92 6.35 11.05
N TRP A 221 -9.67 5.06 10.85
CA TRP A 221 -10.43 4.25 9.88
C TRP A 221 -11.95 4.28 10.12
N HIS A 222 -12.37 4.37 11.39
CA HIS A 222 -13.78 4.48 11.73
C HIS A 222 -14.45 5.73 11.14
N ASP A 223 -13.75 6.87 11.13
CA ASP A 223 -14.24 8.10 10.51
C ASP A 223 -14.43 7.90 9.00
N ALA A 224 -13.46 7.26 8.36
CA ALA A 224 -13.50 6.97 6.92
C ALA A 224 -14.74 6.12 6.57
N GLN A 225 -15.07 5.13 7.39
CA GLN A 225 -16.25 4.29 7.19
C GLN A 225 -17.56 5.07 7.41
N GLN A 226 -17.64 5.88 8.46
CA GLN A 226 -18.82 6.72 8.73
C GLN A 226 -19.10 7.71 7.59
N ASP A 227 -18.04 8.29 7.05
CA ASP A 227 -18.11 9.23 5.92
C ASP A 227 -18.31 8.55 4.56
N GLY A 228 -18.25 7.21 4.51
CA GLY A 228 -18.41 6.43 3.28
C GLY A 228 -17.20 6.44 2.35
N PHE A 229 -16.03 6.82 2.87
CA PHE A 229 -14.75 6.82 2.15
C PHE A 229 -14.37 5.42 1.64
N ASP A 230 -14.54 4.41 2.49
CA ASP A 230 -14.31 2.99 2.19
C ASP A 230 -15.15 2.48 1.01
N ARG A 231 -16.34 3.03 0.82
CA ARG A 231 -17.27 2.68 -0.25
C ARG A 231 -17.08 3.52 -1.51
N ILE A 232 -16.76 4.81 -1.38
CA ILE A 232 -16.57 5.68 -2.55
C ILE A 232 -15.25 5.42 -3.27
N VAL A 233 -14.17 5.12 -2.55
CA VAL A 233 -12.85 4.91 -3.16
C VAL A 233 -12.86 3.77 -4.20
N PRO A 234 -13.42 2.58 -3.91
CA PRO A 234 -13.58 1.52 -4.91
C PRO A 234 -14.43 1.93 -6.14
N VAL A 235 -15.43 2.79 -5.95
CA VAL A 235 -16.24 3.33 -7.05
C VAL A 235 -15.40 4.25 -7.95
N LEU A 236 -14.54 5.08 -7.37
CA LEU A 236 -13.62 5.95 -8.11
C LEU A 236 -12.57 5.14 -8.88
N VAL A 237 -12.01 4.09 -8.28
CA VAL A 237 -11.13 3.14 -8.98
C VAL A 237 -11.86 2.49 -10.16
N THR A 238 -13.08 2.00 -9.94
CA THR A 238 -13.91 1.36 -10.98
C THR A 238 -14.22 2.33 -12.12
N LEU A 239 -14.45 3.60 -11.82
CA LEU A 239 -14.67 4.65 -12.82
C LEU A 239 -13.42 4.90 -13.68
N LEU A 240 -12.24 4.91 -13.08
CA LEU A 240 -10.97 5.12 -13.78
C LEU A 240 -10.58 3.90 -14.62
N THR A 241 -10.58 2.70 -14.02
CA THR A 241 -10.08 1.48 -14.68
C THR A 241 -11.13 0.82 -15.57
N GLY A 242 -12.42 1.07 -15.33
CA GLY A 242 -13.54 0.33 -15.94
C GLY A 242 -13.75 -1.07 -15.36
N HIS A 243 -12.87 -1.52 -14.48
CA HIS A 243 -12.93 -2.83 -13.84
C HIS A 243 -13.40 -2.64 -12.40
N LYS A 244 -14.37 -3.46 -11.97
CA LYS A 244 -14.88 -3.41 -10.61
C LYS A 244 -13.75 -3.61 -9.60
N ALA A 245 -13.54 -2.63 -8.73
CA ALA A 245 -12.80 -2.84 -7.50
C ALA A 245 -13.69 -3.65 -6.54
N ALA A 246 -13.28 -4.88 -6.24
CA ALA A 246 -13.96 -5.73 -5.26
C ALA A 246 -13.65 -5.26 -3.83
N PRO A 247 -14.34 -5.79 -2.82
CA PRO A 247 -15.76 -5.61 -2.71
C PRO A 247 -16.07 -4.12 -2.47
N SER A 248 -16.59 -3.46 -3.50
CA SER A 248 -17.20 -2.13 -3.39
C SER A 248 -18.59 -2.15 -2.71
N GLY A 249 -19.07 -3.31 -2.25
CA GLY A 249 -20.43 -3.51 -1.72
C GLY A 249 -21.53 -3.51 -2.80
N TYR A 250 -21.17 -3.41 -4.08
CA TYR A 250 -22.09 -3.45 -5.22
C TYR A 250 -22.07 -4.80 -5.93
N ALA A 251 -23.16 -5.13 -6.64
CA ALA A 251 -23.24 -6.30 -7.53
C ALA A 251 -22.11 -6.30 -8.57
N ASP A 252 -21.77 -7.47 -9.11
CA ASP A 252 -20.82 -7.54 -10.23
C ASP A 252 -21.51 -7.04 -11.50
N ASP A 253 -21.24 -5.78 -11.84
CA ASP A 253 -21.96 -5.04 -12.86
C ASP A 253 -20.99 -4.07 -13.57
N ALA A 254 -21.42 -3.55 -14.73
CA ALA A 254 -20.68 -2.54 -15.45
C ALA A 254 -20.40 -1.32 -14.56
N ALA A 255 -19.23 -0.70 -14.73
CA ALA A 255 -18.80 0.46 -13.94
C ALA A 255 -19.87 1.57 -13.80
N ALA A 256 -20.65 1.82 -14.86
CA ALA A 256 -21.73 2.81 -14.84
C ALA A 256 -22.90 2.44 -13.91
N ALA A 257 -23.22 1.15 -13.75
CA ALA A 257 -24.28 0.68 -12.86
C ALA A 257 -23.84 0.75 -11.39
N ILE A 258 -22.59 0.38 -11.10
CA ILE A 258 -21.96 0.54 -9.78
C ILE A 258 -21.96 2.03 -9.40
N LEU A 259 -21.50 2.90 -10.30
CA LEU A 259 -21.50 4.34 -10.09
C LEU A 259 -22.92 4.89 -9.87
N ASN A 260 -23.90 4.46 -10.65
CA ASN A 260 -25.29 4.87 -10.47
C ASN A 260 -25.84 4.47 -9.10
N SER A 261 -25.53 3.26 -8.65
CA SER A 261 -25.97 2.74 -7.35
C SER A 261 -25.33 3.53 -6.20
N ALA A 262 -24.05 3.88 -6.32
CA ALA A 262 -23.37 4.77 -5.38
C ALA A 262 -24.00 6.16 -5.33
N LEU A 263 -24.27 6.77 -6.48
CA LEU A 263 -24.85 8.11 -6.56
C LEU A 263 -26.30 8.19 -6.08
N GLU A 264 -27.03 7.07 -6.03
CA GLU A 264 -28.38 7.03 -5.44
C GLU A 264 -28.35 6.83 -3.91
N ALA A 265 -27.28 6.25 -3.36
CA ALA A 265 -27.15 6.01 -1.93
C ALA A 265 -27.01 7.33 -1.14
N PRO A 266 -27.91 7.63 -0.17
CA PRO A 266 -27.87 8.90 0.57
C PRO A 266 -26.53 9.19 1.26
N SER A 267 -25.85 8.15 1.74
CA SER A 267 -24.54 8.27 2.39
C SER A 267 -23.39 8.63 1.44
N LEU A 268 -23.59 8.53 0.12
CA LEU A 268 -22.54 8.78 -0.88
C LEU A 268 -22.83 9.95 -1.82
N ARG A 269 -24.05 10.53 -1.77
CA ARG A 269 -24.44 11.65 -2.66
C ARG A 269 -23.52 12.85 -2.51
N ASP A 270 -23.06 13.16 -1.30
CA ASP A 270 -22.18 14.31 -1.04
C ASP A 270 -20.77 14.15 -1.63
N TRP A 271 -20.38 12.92 -2.03
CA TRP A 271 -19.16 12.67 -2.77
C TRP A 271 -19.26 12.99 -4.27
N SER A 272 -20.43 13.42 -4.76
CA SER A 272 -20.67 13.62 -6.20
C SER A 272 -19.73 14.67 -6.83
N ARG A 273 -19.20 15.61 -6.05
CA ARG A 273 -18.16 16.55 -6.52
C ARG A 273 -16.84 15.82 -6.80
N VAL A 274 -16.34 15.01 -5.86
CA VAL A 274 -15.14 14.18 -6.07
C VAL A 274 -15.33 13.24 -7.26
N VAL A 275 -16.49 12.59 -7.36
CA VAL A 275 -16.84 11.75 -8.51
C VAL A 275 -16.75 12.52 -9.83
N ALA A 276 -17.32 13.73 -9.89
CA ALA A 276 -17.29 14.55 -11.10
C ALA A 276 -15.86 14.95 -11.48
N VAL A 277 -15.03 15.27 -10.49
CA VAL A 277 -13.63 15.64 -10.72
C VAL A 277 -12.81 14.44 -11.23
N VAL A 278 -12.84 13.31 -10.51
CA VAL A 278 -12.13 12.09 -10.91
C VAL A 278 -12.60 11.59 -12.27
N GLY A 279 -13.91 11.60 -12.49
CA GLY A 279 -14.48 11.13 -13.73
C GLY A 279 -14.18 12.01 -14.95
N ASN A 280 -13.73 13.25 -14.75
CA ASN A 280 -13.22 14.11 -15.83
C ASN A 280 -11.68 14.12 -15.92
N SER A 281 -10.98 13.33 -15.10
CA SER A 281 -9.50 13.32 -15.05
C SER A 281 -8.83 12.52 -16.18
N THR A 282 -9.59 11.67 -16.88
CA THR A 282 -9.14 10.93 -18.06
C THR A 282 -10.25 10.82 -19.12
N VAL A 283 -9.87 10.57 -20.37
CA VAL A 283 -10.82 10.40 -21.49
C VAL A 283 -11.72 9.19 -21.27
N GLU A 284 -11.16 8.10 -20.76
CA GLU A 284 -11.88 6.85 -20.50
C GLU A 284 -12.93 7.04 -19.40
N ALA A 285 -12.55 7.69 -18.29
CA ALA A 285 -13.45 7.98 -17.20
C ALA A 285 -14.59 8.92 -17.64
N ALA A 286 -14.28 9.94 -18.45
CA ALA A 286 -15.26 10.88 -18.97
C ALA A 286 -16.26 10.17 -19.91
N GLY A 287 -15.77 9.25 -20.75
CA GLY A 287 -16.61 8.40 -21.59
C GLY A 287 -17.57 7.53 -20.79
N ARG A 288 -17.15 7.00 -19.64
CA ARG A 288 -18.03 6.23 -18.74
C ARG A 288 -19.07 7.12 -18.04
N MET A 289 -18.72 8.36 -17.71
CA MET A 289 -19.65 9.34 -17.16
C MET A 289 -20.67 9.88 -18.18
N ALA A 290 -20.32 9.92 -19.47
CA ALA A 290 -21.11 10.53 -20.53
C ALA A 290 -22.47 9.86 -20.78
N ARG A 291 -22.74 8.69 -20.19
CA ARG A 291 -24.06 8.06 -20.21
C ARG A 291 -25.09 8.99 -19.55
N ARG A 292 -26.15 9.33 -20.29
CA ARG A 292 -27.22 10.24 -19.83
C ARG A 292 -27.70 9.91 -18.41
N SER A 293 -27.99 8.64 -18.12
CA SER A 293 -28.46 8.18 -16.81
C SER A 293 -27.51 8.45 -15.65
N THR A 294 -26.21 8.51 -15.93
CA THR A 294 -25.15 8.75 -14.94
C THR A 294 -24.95 10.24 -14.76
N TRP A 295 -24.85 10.99 -15.88
CA TRP A 295 -24.75 12.43 -15.85
C TRP A 295 -25.94 13.11 -15.18
N ASP A 296 -27.16 12.61 -15.39
CA ASP A 296 -28.38 13.13 -14.75
C ASP A 296 -28.32 12.99 -13.23
N LYS A 297 -27.77 11.89 -12.71
CA LYS A 297 -27.60 11.66 -11.26
C LYS A 297 -26.55 12.58 -10.67
N VAL A 298 -25.38 12.66 -11.29
CA VAL A 298 -24.31 13.58 -10.86
C VAL A 298 -24.82 15.02 -10.85
N SER A 299 -25.45 15.47 -11.94
CA SER A 299 -26.01 16.81 -12.05
C SER A 299 -27.08 17.10 -10.99
N ARG A 300 -27.96 16.13 -10.70
CA ARG A 300 -28.98 16.23 -9.65
C ARG A 300 -28.33 16.41 -8.28
N ASN A 301 -27.34 15.60 -7.95
CA ASN A 301 -26.64 15.65 -6.66
C ASN A 301 -25.83 16.96 -6.53
N LEU A 302 -25.14 17.40 -7.58
CA LEU A 302 -24.40 18.67 -7.57
C LEU A 302 -25.31 19.88 -7.33
N ARG A 303 -26.53 19.89 -7.89
CA ARG A 303 -27.53 20.92 -7.60
C ARG A 303 -27.97 20.92 -6.13
N ALA A 304 -28.20 19.74 -5.55
CA ALA A 304 -28.57 19.61 -4.15
C ALA A 304 -27.42 20.07 -3.22
N ILE A 305 -26.19 19.67 -3.53
CA ILE A 305 -24.98 20.13 -2.81
C ILE A 305 -24.84 21.65 -2.90
N GLY A 306 -25.12 22.26 -4.06
CA GLY A 306 -25.08 23.72 -4.21
C GLY A 306 -26.08 24.47 -3.31
N GLN A 307 -27.16 23.82 -2.89
CA GLN A 307 -28.16 24.40 -1.97
C GLN A 307 -27.78 24.20 -0.50
N ALA A 308 -27.08 23.11 -0.17
CA ALA A 308 -26.64 22.77 1.19
C ALA A 308 -25.24 22.13 1.16
N PRO A 309 -24.17 22.94 1.04
CA PRO A 309 -22.84 22.42 0.74
C PRO A 309 -22.09 21.90 1.97
N GLN A 310 -22.58 22.17 3.19
CA GLN A 310 -21.78 22.05 4.42
C GLN A 310 -21.13 20.68 4.59
N ARG A 311 -21.88 19.59 4.34
CA ARG A 311 -21.37 18.23 4.46
C ARG A 311 -20.39 17.88 3.34
N ALA A 312 -20.70 18.23 2.10
CA ALA A 312 -19.80 17.99 0.96
C ALA A 312 -18.47 18.74 1.11
N ASP A 313 -18.52 20.00 1.56
CA ASP A 313 -17.33 20.82 1.86
C ASP A 313 -16.50 20.17 2.96
N ALA A 314 -17.14 19.72 4.05
CA ALA A 314 -16.48 19.04 5.16
C ALA A 314 -15.79 17.74 4.71
N LEU A 315 -16.47 16.91 3.91
CA LEU A 315 -15.90 15.68 3.36
C LEU A 315 -14.68 15.99 2.48
N GLU A 316 -14.81 16.92 1.54
CA GLU A 316 -13.68 17.29 0.68
C GLU A 316 -12.51 17.83 1.48
N GLN A 317 -12.74 18.76 2.41
CA GLN A 317 -11.67 19.33 3.21
C GLN A 317 -10.96 18.27 4.06
N ARG A 318 -11.73 17.40 4.72
CA ARG A 318 -11.23 16.33 5.59
C ARG A 318 -10.40 15.31 4.82
N TRP A 319 -10.89 14.88 3.65
CA TRP A 319 -10.33 13.73 2.93
C TRP A 319 -9.35 14.10 1.81
N ARG A 320 -9.22 15.39 1.45
CA ARG A 320 -8.35 15.88 0.37
C ARG A 320 -6.90 15.38 0.42
N PRO A 321 -6.18 15.41 1.57
CA PRO A 321 -4.78 14.96 1.60
C PRO A 321 -4.63 13.49 1.17
N VAL A 322 -5.50 12.62 1.69
CA VAL A 322 -5.49 11.18 1.38
C VAL A 322 -5.96 10.93 -0.06
N LEU A 323 -7.03 11.61 -0.50
CA LEU A 323 -7.54 11.49 -1.87
C LEU A 323 -6.49 11.88 -2.92
N LYS A 324 -5.72 12.96 -2.71
CA LYS A 324 -4.64 13.34 -3.62
C LYS A 324 -3.55 12.27 -3.70
N ARG A 325 -3.26 11.58 -2.60
CA ARG A 325 -2.32 10.44 -2.61
C ARG A 325 -2.90 9.20 -3.28
N LEU A 326 -4.21 9.01 -3.34
CA LEU A 326 -4.83 7.89 -4.07
C LEU A 326 -5.03 8.21 -5.57
N PHE A 327 -5.41 9.45 -5.87
CA PHE A 327 -5.79 9.94 -7.19
C PHE A 327 -5.00 11.23 -7.51
N PRO A 328 -3.75 11.12 -7.99
CA PRO A 328 -2.83 12.25 -8.11
C PRO A 328 -3.25 13.29 -9.18
N ARG A 329 -4.26 12.98 -9.99
CA ARG A 329 -4.86 13.91 -10.97
C ARG A 329 -5.98 14.78 -10.40
N LEU A 330 -6.30 14.65 -9.11
CA LEU A 330 -7.23 15.56 -8.45
C LEU A 330 -6.64 16.99 -8.45
N PRO A 331 -7.37 18.01 -8.93
CA PRO A 331 -6.96 19.41 -8.94
C PRO A 331 -6.81 19.95 -7.51
N ASP A 332 -6.10 21.08 -7.42
CA ASP A 332 -5.66 21.63 -6.13
C ASP A 332 -6.78 22.06 -5.19
#